data_AF-A0A7A6RDU2-F1
#
_entry.id   AF-A0A7A6RDU2-F1
#
_cell.length_a   1.000
_cell.length_b   1.000
_cell.length_c   1.000
_cell.angle_alpha   90.00
_cell.angle_beta   90.00
_cell.angle_gamma   90.00
#
_symmetry.space_group_name_H-M   'P 1'
#
loop_
_entity.id
_entity.type
_entity.pdbx_description
1 polymer ?
#
loop_
_entity_poly.entity_id
_entity_poly.type
_entity_poly.pdbx_seq_one_letter_code
_entity_poly.pdbx_strand_id
1 'polypeptide(L)' 'MAFRMSEQARTIKIYNLLAGTNEFIGEGDAYIPPHTGLPANSTDIAPPDIPAGFVAVFNSDEA' A
#
# COMPACT_ATOMS: atom_id res chain seq x y z
N MET A 1 -5.87 5.42 8.96
CA MET A 1 -6.66 6.20 7.96
C MET A 1 -7.10 5.27 6.83
N ALA A 2 -8.35 5.32 6.39
CA ALA A 2 -8.85 4.46 5.31
C ALA A 2 -8.71 5.14 3.93
N PHE A 3 -8.35 4.38 2.91
CA PHE A 3 -8.27 4.86 1.52
C PHE A 3 -9.60 5.44 1.04
N ARG A 4 -9.59 6.67 0.52
CA ARG A 4 -10.80 7.33 -0.01
C ARG A 4 -11.03 6.93 -1.47
N MET A 5 -12.11 6.18 -1.71
CA MET A 5 -12.57 5.82 -3.06
C MET A 5 -13.01 7.06 -3.87
N SER A 6 -12.95 6.96 -5.20
CA SER A 6 -13.24 8.03 -6.15
C SER A 6 -14.27 7.57 -7.18
N GLU A 7 -15.09 8.48 -7.71
CA GLU A 7 -15.99 8.22 -8.84
C GLU A 7 -15.28 8.21 -10.20
N GLN A 8 -14.03 8.69 -10.22
CA GLN A 8 -13.16 8.69 -11.40
C GLN A 8 -12.04 7.68 -11.22
N ALA A 9 -11.69 7.03 -12.33
CA ALA A 9 -10.52 6.17 -12.39
C ALA A 9 -9.24 6.99 -12.15
N ARG A 10 -8.26 6.41 -11.46
CA ARG A 10 -6.97 7.05 -11.23
C ARG A 10 -5.85 6.04 -11.16
N THR A 11 -4.66 6.45 -11.56
CA THR A 11 -3.43 5.71 -11.29
C THR A 11 -2.73 6.36 -10.11
N ILE A 12 -2.35 5.57 -9.10
CA ILE A 12 -1.63 6.06 -7.92
C ILE A 12 -0.42 5.17 -7.65
N LYS A 13 0.60 5.75 -7.02
CA LYS A 13 1.71 4.98 -6.46
C LYS A 13 1.20 4.18 -5.26
N ILE A 14 1.58 2.91 -5.21
CA ILE A 14 1.30 1.98 -4.12
C ILE A 14 2.59 1.31 -3.66
N TYR A 15 2.55 0.81 -2.44
CA TYR A 15 3.60 0.03 -1.80
C TYR A 15 3.04 -1.36 -1.52
N ASN A 16 3.64 -2.37 -2.14
CA ASN A 16 3.20 -3.76 -2.04
C ASN A 16 3.78 -4.41 -0.79
N LEU A 17 2.94 -5.23 -0.16
CA LEU A 17 3.22 -5.92 1.08
C LEU A 17 3.22 -7.42 0.84
N LEU A 18 4.15 -8.14 1.46
CA LEU A 18 4.15 -9.60 1.44
C LEU A 18 2.94 -10.11 2.22
N ALA A 19 2.15 -10.96 1.58
CA ALA A 19 1.00 -11.58 2.22
C ALA A 19 1.44 -12.43 3.43
N GLY A 20 0.83 -12.17 4.58
CA GLY A 20 1.07 -12.90 5.84
C GLY A 20 2.11 -12.27 6.76
N THR A 21 3.07 -11.48 6.26
CA THR A 21 4.05 -10.76 7.09
C THR A 21 3.90 -9.25 7.05
N ASN A 22 3.17 -8.71 6.05
CA ASN A 22 3.04 -7.28 5.78
C ASN A 22 4.38 -6.55 5.56
N GLU A 23 5.42 -7.27 5.17
CA GLU A 23 6.72 -6.71 4.82
C GLU A 23 6.63 -5.93 3.51
N PHE A 24 7.21 -4.74 3.47
CA PHE A 24 7.35 -3.99 2.24
C PHE A 24 8.26 -4.73 1.25
N ILE A 25 7.74 -5.02 0.05
CA ILE A 25 8.46 -5.78 -0.99
C ILE A 25 8.70 -4.99 -2.28
N GLY A 26 8.18 -3.77 -2.37
CA GLY A 26 8.43 -2.89 -3.52
C GLY A 26 7.27 -1.95 -3.83
N GLU A 27 7.56 -0.89 -4.57
CA GLU A 27 6.57 0.08 -5.03
C GLU A 27 6.19 -0.11 -6.49
N GLY A 28 5.03 0.41 -6.87
CA GLY A 28 4.56 0.42 -8.25
C GLY A 28 3.37 1.34 -8.43
N ASP A 29 2.89 1.46 -9.66
CA ASP A 29 1.67 2.21 -9.95
C ASP A 29 0.49 1.25 -10.11
N ALA A 30 -0.62 1.56 -9.43
CA ALA A 30 -1.86 0.82 -9.55
C ALA A 30 -2.95 1.67 -10.19
N TYR A 31 -3.58 1.13 -11.23
CA TYR A 31 -4.83 1.65 -11.75
C TYR A 31 -5.98 1.26 -10.81
N ILE A 32 -6.68 2.26 -10.29
CA ILE A 32 -7.83 2.13 -9.39
C ILE A 32 -9.09 2.52 -10.17
N PRO A 33 -9.96 1.55 -10.49
CA PRO A 33 -11.27 1.84 -11.06
C PRO A 33 -12.15 2.74 -10.16
N PRO A 34 -13.19 3.37 -10.72
CA PRO A 34 -14.22 4.04 -9.93
C PRO A 34 -14.81 3.13 -8.86
N HIS A 35 -15.04 3.70 -7.67
CA HIS A 35 -15.71 3.05 -6.54
C HIS A 35 -15.03 1.77 -6.01
N THR A 36 -13.72 1.58 -6.26
CA THR A 36 -12.93 0.48 -5.69
C THR A 36 -11.86 0.96 -4.72
N GLY A 37 -11.37 0.05 -3.87
CA GLY A 37 -10.26 0.28 -2.93
C GLY A 37 -8.88 -0.04 -3.51
N LEU A 38 -7.86 -0.01 -2.63
CA LEU A 38 -6.51 -0.48 -2.95
C LEU A 38 -6.49 -2.00 -3.23
N PRO A 39 -5.56 -2.49 -4.06
CA PRO A 39 -5.28 -3.92 -4.17
C PRO A 39 -4.98 -4.55 -2.81
N ALA A 40 -5.31 -5.83 -2.65
CA ALA A 40 -4.97 -6.58 -1.44
C ALA A 40 -3.45 -6.59 -1.21
N ASN A 41 -3.04 -6.51 0.06
CA ASN A 41 -1.64 -6.42 0.47
C ASN A 41 -0.90 -5.24 -0.18
N SER A 42 -1.54 -4.08 -0.22
CA SER A 42 -0.90 -2.83 -0.64
C SER A 42 -1.36 -1.66 0.22
N THR A 43 -0.58 -0.59 0.21
CA THR A 43 -0.88 0.66 0.90
C THR A 43 -0.51 1.86 0.03
N ASP A 44 -1.18 2.99 0.22
CA ASP A 44 -0.81 4.30 -0.35
C ASP A 44 0.12 5.10 0.59
N ILE A 45 0.48 4.52 1.73
CA ILE A 45 1.40 5.10 2.69
C ILE A 45 2.83 4.65 2.36
N ALA A 46 3.70 5.62 2.09
CA ALA A 46 5.12 5.34 1.86
C ALA A 46 5.76 4.70 3.10
N PRO A 47 6.67 3.72 2.93
CA PRO A 47 7.46 3.22 4.05
C PRO A 47 8.36 4.36 4.60
N PRO A 48 8.73 4.30 5.89
CA PRO A 48 9.77 5.17 6.42
C PRO A 48 11.12 4.84 5.77
N ASP A 49 12.16 5.64 6.05
CA ASP A 49 13.52 5.31 5.66
C ASP A 49 13.92 3.93 6.22
N ILE A 50 14.41 3.05 5.34
CA ILE A 50 14.76 1.67 5.68
C ILE A 50 16.28 1.55 5.75
N PRO A 51 16.89 1.37 6.94
CA PRO A 51 18.32 1.14 7.06
C PRO A 51 18.75 -0.15 6.35
N ALA A 52 20.00 -0.19 5.89
CA ALA A 52 20.55 -1.38 5.26
C ALA A 52 20.41 -2.62 6.18
N GLY A 53 19.87 -3.71 5.65
CA GLY A 53 19.64 -4.95 6.40
C GLY A 53 18.31 -5.02 7.15
N PHE A 54 17.44 -4.01 7.03
CA PHE A 54 16.10 -4.00 7.61
C PHE A 54 15.02 -3.98 6.51
N VAL A 55 13.78 -4.28 6.90
CA VAL A 55 12.57 -4.14 6.07
C VAL A 55 11.47 -3.47 6.88
N ALA A 56 10.70 -2.59 6.24
CA ALA A 56 9.52 -1.99 6.87
C ALA A 56 8.39 -3.03 6.95
N VAL A 57 7.75 -3.14 8.10
CA VAL A 57 6.57 -4.00 8.33
C VAL A 57 5.40 -3.11 8.69
N PHE A 58 4.29 -3.26 7.98
CA PHE A 58 3.08 -2.49 8.22
C PHE A 58 2.16 -3.24 9.19
N ASN A 59 1.91 -2.67 10.36
CA ASN A 59 0.93 -3.21 11.29
C ASN A 59 -0.49 -2.95 10.77
N SER A 60 -1.25 -4.01 10.54
CA SER A 60 -2.67 -3.94 10.18
C SER A 60 -3.60 -3.79 11.38
N ASP A 61 -3.06 -3.87 12.60
CA ASP A 61 -3.84 -3.91 13.84
C ASP A 61 -4.11 -2.52 14.48
N GLU A 62 -3.49 -1.45 13.96
CA GLU A 62 -3.85 -0.07 14.30
C GLU A 62 -4.72 0.52 13.18
N ALA A 63 -6.04 0.36 13.29
CA ALA A 63 -7.04 1.00 12.42
C ALA A 63 -7.65 2.25 13.07
#